data_AF-A0AA51QSL4-F1
#
_entry.id   AF-A0AA51QSL4-F1
#
_cell.length_a   1.000
_cell.length_b   1.000
_cell.length_c   1.000
_cell.angle_alpha   90.00
_cell.angle_beta   90.00
_cell.angle_gamma   90.00
#
_symmetry.space_group_name_H-M   'P 1'
#
loop_
_entity.id
_entity.type
_entity.pdbx_description
1 polymer ?
#
loop_
_entity_poly.entity_id
_entity_poly.type
_entity_poly.pdbx_seq_one_letter_code
_entity_poly.pdbx_strand_id
1 'polypeptide(L)'
;MDKNDIRFGTAIVGGVVVMLLLSLVTINILRLIPFISPVIGGVAAGLIIGKGHINGAKAGVVAGLIGAVVVGIDFELSTSLLSKAVPAFPPFTGVLFLVLALFYFPILSFIGGAIGGALRP
;
A
#
# COMPACT_ATOMS: atom_id res chain seq x y z
N MET A 1 15.10 2.54 -21.22
CA MET A 1 14.20 2.91 -20.11
C MET A 1 14.71 4.20 -19.51
N ASP A 2 13.87 5.23 -19.38
CA ASP A 2 14.29 6.53 -18.82
C ASP A 2 14.65 6.35 -17.33
N LYS A 3 15.67 7.08 -16.86
CA LYS A 3 16.04 7.16 -15.44
C LYS A 3 14.85 7.62 -14.59
N ASN A 4 13.94 8.39 -15.16
CA ASN A 4 12.71 8.80 -14.49
C ASN A 4 11.72 7.65 -14.28
N ASP A 5 11.56 6.77 -15.27
CA ASP A 5 10.68 5.60 -15.19
C ASP A 5 11.19 4.60 -14.15
N ILE A 6 12.51 4.38 -14.12
CA ILE A 6 13.15 3.54 -13.10
C ILE A 6 12.86 4.09 -11.71
N ARG A 7 13.04 5.40 -11.50
CA ARG A 7 12.78 6.03 -10.20
C ARG A 7 11.31 5.95 -9.79
N PHE A 8 10.39 6.14 -10.74
CA PHE A 8 8.96 5.98 -10.49
C PHE A 8 8.62 4.55 -10.07
N GLY A 9 9.16 3.55 -10.79
CA GLY A 9 9.02 2.14 -10.43
C GLY A 9 9.58 1.82 -9.05
N THR A 10 10.79 2.30 -8.72
CA THR A 10 11.40 2.08 -7.40
C THR A 10 10.59 2.72 -6.27
N ALA A 11 9.97 3.88 -6.52
CA ALA A 11 9.14 4.56 -5.55
C ALA A 11 7.86 3.78 -5.25
N ILE A 12 7.21 3.25 -6.30
CA ILE A 12 6.05 2.39 -6.15
C ILE A 12 6.42 1.15 -5.34
N VAL A 13 7.46 0.43 -5.75
CA VAL A 13 7.88 -0.80 -5.07
C VAL A 13 8.25 -0.51 -3.61
N GLY A 14 9.03 0.53 -3.35
CA GLY A 14 9.39 0.91 -1.99
C GLY A 14 8.18 1.29 -1.12
N GLY A 15 7.22 2.02 -1.68
CA GLY A 15 5.97 2.36 -0.99
C GLY A 15 5.12 1.13 -0.67
N VAL A 16 4.98 0.21 -1.63
CA VAL A 16 4.25 -1.06 -1.44
C VAL A 16 4.91 -1.92 -0.36
N VAL A 17 6.24 -2.04 -0.37
CA VAL A 17 6.97 -2.82 0.64
C VAL A 17 6.75 -2.24 2.04
N VAL A 18 6.90 -0.93 2.22
CA VAL A 18 6.67 -0.27 3.51
C VAL A 18 5.23 -0.46 3.98
N MET A 19 4.27 -0.30 3.07
CA MET A 19 2.85 -0.51 3.34
C MET A 19 2.60 -1.95 3.80
N LEU A 20 3.14 -2.94 3.09
CA LEU A 20 2.97 -4.36 3.40
C LEU A 20 3.53 -4.69 4.78
N LEU A 21 4.75 -4.27 5.09
CA LEU A 21 5.38 -4.54 6.38
C LEU A 21 4.55 -3.99 7.55
N LEU A 22 4.01 -2.78 7.41
CA LEU A 22 3.15 -2.19 8.44
C LEU A 22 1.78 -2.87 8.51
N SER A 23 1.20 -3.23 7.37
CA SER A 23 -0.07 -3.97 7.32
C SER A 23 0.06 -5.32 7.99
N LEU A 24 1.17 -6.05 7.81
CA LEU A 24 1.41 -7.32 8.47
C LEU A 24 1.40 -7.19 9.99
N VAL A 25 2.01 -6.14 10.54
CA VAL A 25 1.98 -5.87 11.98
C VAL A 25 0.56 -5.48 12.42
N THR A 26 -0.09 -4.58 11.69
CA THR A 26 -1.40 -4.02 12.07
C THR A 26 -2.49 -5.09 12.03
N ILE A 27 -2.51 -5.94 11.01
CA ILE A 27 -3.49 -7.01 10.83
C ILE A 27 -3.17 -8.18 11.75
N ASN A 28 -1.95 -8.72 11.71
CA ASN A 28 -1.67 -10.01 12.36
C ASN A 28 -1.41 -9.88 13.86
N ILE A 29 -0.76 -8.80 14.29
CA ILE A 29 -0.42 -8.59 15.72
C ILE A 29 -1.54 -7.81 16.39
N LEU A 30 -1.95 -6.68 15.80
CA LEU A 30 -2.91 -5.77 16.44
C LEU A 30 -4.37 -6.08 16.12
N ARG A 31 -4.66 -6.91 15.10
CA ARG A 31 -6.03 -7.23 14.63
C ARG A 31 -6.83 -5.97 14.27
N LEU A 32 -6.16 -4.97 13.71
CA LEU A 32 -6.74 -3.69 13.31
C LEU A 32 -6.81 -3.56 11.79
N ILE A 33 -7.73 -2.71 11.33
CA ILE A 33 -7.81 -2.29 9.93
C ILE A 33 -6.59 -1.42 9.60
N PRO A 34 -5.84 -1.71 8.53
CA PRO A 34 -4.59 -1.02 8.20
C PRO A 34 -4.84 0.36 7.57
N PHE A 35 -5.20 1.36 8.39
CA PHE A 35 -5.36 2.75 7.93
C PHE A 35 -4.06 3.54 7.90
N ILE A 36 -3.11 3.21 8.77
CA ILE A 36 -1.84 3.94 8.88
C ILE A 36 -0.85 3.47 7.81
N SER A 37 -0.88 2.19 7.44
CA SER A 37 0.07 1.64 6.48
C SER A 37 -0.01 2.26 5.08
N PRO A 38 -1.18 2.60 4.50
CA PRO A 38 -1.24 3.23 3.19
C PRO A 38 -0.70 4.66 3.22
N VAL A 39 -0.94 5.39 4.32
CA VAL A 39 -0.37 6.73 4.52
C VAL A 39 1.16 6.65 4.55
N ILE A 40 1.74 5.78 5.39
CA ILE A 40 3.20 5.69 5.53
C ILE A 40 3.85 5.11 4.28
N GLY A 41 3.23 4.11 3.63
CA GLY A 41 3.69 3.59 2.35
C GLY A 41 3.66 4.65 1.25
N GLY A 42 2.61 5.48 1.22
CA GLY A 42 2.53 6.66 0.36
C GLY A 42 3.68 7.63 0.63
N VAL A 43 3.93 7.99 1.90
CA VAL A 43 5.06 8.86 2.30
C VAL A 43 6.39 8.29 1.79
N ALA A 44 6.62 6.99 1.97
CA ALA A 44 7.82 6.34 1.48
C ALA A 44 7.95 6.45 -0.06
N ALA A 45 6.88 6.19 -0.80
CA ALA A 45 6.86 6.37 -2.25
C ALA A 45 7.20 7.82 -2.65
N GLY A 46 6.60 8.80 -1.98
CA GLY A 46 6.86 10.22 -2.18
C GLY A 46 8.32 10.62 -1.93
N LEU A 47 8.92 10.13 -0.84
CA LEU A 47 10.31 10.39 -0.49
C LEU A 47 11.31 9.75 -1.48
N ILE A 48 10.96 8.58 -2.02
CA ILE A 48 11.83 7.85 -2.96
C ILE A 48 11.83 8.53 -4.33
N ILE A 49 10.65 8.88 -4.86
CA ILE A 49 10.57 9.52 -6.17
C ILE A 49 11.29 10.88 -6.14
N GLY A 50 11.09 11.65 -5.08
CA GLY A 50 11.37 13.10 -5.06
C GLY A 50 10.63 13.80 -6.20
N LYS A 51 10.85 15.09 -6.44
CA LYS A 51 10.19 15.87 -7.52
C LYS A 51 8.82 16.45 -7.15
N GLY A 52 8.62 16.78 -5.88
CA GLY A 52 7.48 17.57 -5.42
C GLY A 52 6.19 16.80 -5.19
N HIS A 53 5.22 17.50 -4.60
CA HIS A 53 3.97 16.94 -4.09
C HIS A 53 3.15 16.18 -5.15
N ILE A 54 3.06 16.69 -6.39
CA ILE A 54 2.26 16.03 -7.45
C ILE A 54 2.85 14.67 -7.87
N ASN A 55 4.17 14.60 -8.06
CA ASN A 55 4.83 13.35 -8.46
C ASN A 55 4.81 12.33 -7.32
N GLY A 56 5.02 12.79 -6.08
CA GLY A 56 4.85 11.97 -4.90
C GLY A 56 3.44 11.43 -4.75
N ALA A 57 2.43 12.26 -4.96
CA ALA A 57 1.02 11.85 -4.89
C ALA A 57 0.67 10.80 -5.95
N LYS A 58 1.15 10.97 -7.20
CA LYS A 58 0.98 9.96 -8.27
C LYS A 58 1.62 8.63 -7.92
N ALA A 59 2.88 8.65 -7.46
CA ALA A 59 3.57 7.44 -7.02
C ALA A 59 2.84 6.77 -5.85
N GLY A 60 2.35 7.58 -4.90
CA GLY A 60 1.53 7.16 -3.77
C GLY A 60 0.23 6.49 -4.20
N VAL A 61 -0.54 7.05 -5.14
CA VAL A 61 -1.77 6.43 -5.66
C VAL A 61 -1.50 5.06 -6.26
N VAL A 62 -0.47 4.95 -7.11
CA VAL A 62 -0.14 3.68 -7.76
C VAL A 62 0.34 2.65 -6.72
N ALA A 63 1.18 3.06 -5.77
CA ALA A 63 1.59 2.22 -4.65
C ALA A 63 0.38 1.81 -3.78
N GLY A 64 -0.57 2.71 -3.56
CA GLY A 64 -1.80 2.45 -2.81
C GLY A 64 -2.72 1.47 -3.50
N LEU A 65 -2.90 1.56 -4.82
CA LEU A 65 -3.69 0.60 -5.59
C LEU A 65 -3.07 -0.79 -5.54
N ILE A 66 -1.77 -0.90 -5.79
CA ILE A 66 -1.05 -2.18 -5.73
C ILE A 66 -1.07 -2.73 -4.29
N GLY A 67 -0.80 -1.87 -3.31
CA GLY A 67 -0.87 -2.21 -1.90
C GLY A 67 -2.26 -2.67 -1.46
N ALA A 68 -3.33 -2.08 -2.00
CA ALA A 68 -4.71 -2.49 -1.69
C ALA A 68 -4.98 -3.93 -2.14
N VAL A 69 -4.50 -4.28 -3.33
CA VAL A 69 -4.62 -5.64 -3.86
C VAL A 69 -3.76 -6.60 -3.04
N VAL A 70 -2.49 -6.28 -2.81
CA VAL A 70 -1.57 -7.18 -2.10
C VAL A 70 -1.99 -7.36 -0.65
N VAL A 71 -2.33 -6.28 0.06
CA VAL A 71 -2.80 -6.31 1.45
C VAL A 71 -4.22 -6.85 1.56
N GLY A 72 -5.08 -6.63 0.57
CA GLY A 72 -6.42 -7.20 0.52
C GLY A 72 -6.38 -8.72 0.33
N ILE A 73 -5.54 -9.19 -0.59
CA ILE A 73 -5.25 -10.62 -0.75
C ILE A 73 -4.59 -11.17 0.51
N ASP A 74 -3.60 -10.48 1.08
CA ASP A 74 -3.00 -10.88 2.36
C ASP A 74 -4.08 -10.97 3.42
N PHE A 75 -4.91 -9.96 3.65
CA PHE A 75 -5.99 -9.98 4.64
C PHE A 75 -7.02 -11.10 4.40
N GLU A 76 -7.32 -11.42 3.14
CA GLU A 76 -8.19 -12.52 2.75
C GLU A 76 -7.54 -13.90 3.01
N LEU A 77 -6.22 -14.00 2.78
CA LEU A 77 -5.42 -15.22 2.96
C LEU A 77 -4.81 -15.35 4.36
N SER A 78 -4.83 -14.28 5.16
CA SER A 78 -4.09 -14.10 6.40
C SER A 78 -5.03 -13.96 7.60
N THR A 79 -5.41 -15.03 8.27
CA THR A 79 -4.50 -15.88 9.04
C THR A 79 -3.17 -16.15 8.33
N SER A 80 -2.21 -15.25 8.57
CA SER A 80 -0.87 -15.08 8.01
C SER A 80 -0.35 -16.06 6.92
N LEU A 81 0.04 -15.48 5.77
CA LEU A 81 0.96 -15.96 4.71
C LEU A 81 0.45 -17.01 3.72
N LEU A 82 0.01 -18.14 4.20
CA LEU A 82 -0.27 -19.34 3.40
C LEU A 82 -0.76 -20.40 4.40
N SER A 83 -1.62 -20.03 5.36
CA SER A 83 -1.73 -20.78 6.62
C SER A 83 -2.57 -22.06 6.56
N LYS A 84 -2.52 -22.77 5.44
CA LYS A 84 -2.08 -24.18 5.34
C LYS A 84 -2.84 -24.87 4.19
N ALA A 85 -2.27 -24.84 2.99
CA ALA A 85 -2.47 -25.84 1.92
C ALA A 85 -3.91 -26.37 1.64
N VAL A 86 -4.82 -25.56 1.08
CA VAL A 86 -6.20 -25.93 0.61
C VAL A 86 -7.27 -25.96 1.75
N PRO A 87 -8.60 -25.98 1.45
CA PRO A 87 -9.50 -24.84 1.19
C PRO A 87 -10.65 -24.68 2.22
N ALA A 88 -11.19 -23.47 2.37
CA ALA A 88 -12.62 -23.24 2.63
C ALA A 88 -12.98 -21.75 2.44
N PHE A 89 -13.79 -21.45 1.42
CA PHE A 89 -14.52 -20.19 1.24
C PHE A 89 -15.83 -20.21 2.09
N PRO A 90 -16.47 -19.07 2.41
CA PRO A 90 -16.36 -17.77 1.74
C PRO A 90 -16.02 -16.58 2.68
N PRO A 91 -15.01 -15.75 2.35
CA PRO A 91 -14.68 -14.56 3.12
C PRO A 91 -15.53 -13.38 2.62
N PHE A 92 -16.81 -13.33 2.99
CA PHE A 92 -17.67 -12.20 2.62
C PHE A 92 -17.12 -10.86 3.17
N THR A 93 -16.49 -10.91 4.35
CA THR A 93 -15.78 -9.77 4.97
C THR A 93 -14.46 -9.43 4.27
N GLY A 94 -13.76 -10.41 3.69
CA GLY A 94 -12.51 -10.18 2.93
C GLY A 94 -12.78 -9.48 1.60
N VAL A 95 -13.81 -9.90 0.87
CA VAL A 95 -14.22 -9.24 -0.38
C VAL A 95 -14.69 -7.81 -0.11
N LEU A 96 -15.50 -7.58 0.94
CA LEU A 96 -15.91 -6.24 1.34
C LEU A 96 -14.70 -5.37 1.74
N PHE A 97 -13.75 -5.93 2.48
CA PHE A 97 -12.50 -5.24 2.81
C PHE A 97 -11.69 -4.89 1.57
N LEU A 98 -11.52 -5.82 0.63
CA LEU A 98 -10.79 -5.60 -0.62
C LEU A 98 -11.45 -4.48 -1.44
N VAL A 99 -12.78 -4.52 -1.60
CA VAL A 99 -13.53 -3.47 -2.28
C VAL A 99 -13.28 -2.12 -1.61
N LEU A 100 -13.40 -2.04 -0.28
CA LEU A 100 -13.13 -0.81 0.46
C LEU A 100 -11.66 -0.37 0.33
N ALA A 101 -10.71 -1.29 0.43
CA ALA A 101 -9.27 -1.03 0.33
C ALA A 101 -8.92 -0.41 -1.01
N LEU A 102 -9.53 -0.85 -2.11
CA LEU A 102 -9.36 -0.25 -3.44
C LEU A 102 -9.77 1.23 -3.49
N PHE A 103 -10.62 1.70 -2.57
CA PHE A 103 -10.96 3.12 -2.45
C PHE A 103 -10.07 3.86 -1.43
N TYR A 104 -9.94 3.36 -0.21
CA TYR A 104 -9.26 4.15 0.83
C TYR A 104 -7.73 4.08 0.76
N PHE A 105 -7.13 2.97 0.29
CA PHE A 105 -5.66 2.90 0.16
C PHE A 105 -5.11 3.94 -0.83
N PRO A 106 -5.65 4.09 -2.06
CA PRO A 106 -5.14 5.09 -2.99
C PRO A 106 -5.32 6.52 -2.47
N ILE A 107 -6.43 6.81 -1.78
CA ILE A 107 -6.67 8.14 -1.19
C ILE A 107 -5.67 8.44 -0.08
N LEU A 108 -5.48 7.52 0.86
CA LEU A 108 -4.53 7.69 1.96
C LEU A 108 -3.08 7.73 1.47
N SER A 109 -2.75 6.91 0.47
CA SER A 109 -1.43 6.89 -0.14
C SER A 109 -1.17 8.10 -1.02
N PHE A 110 -2.21 8.70 -1.63
CA PHE A 110 -2.12 10.00 -2.30
C PHE A 110 -1.68 11.08 -1.31
N ILE A 111 -2.32 11.15 -0.15
CA ILE A 111 -1.99 12.14 0.90
C ILE A 111 -0.57 11.90 1.39
N GLY A 112 -0.23 10.65 1.74
CA GLY A 112 1.12 10.29 2.16
C GLY A 112 2.16 10.62 1.10
N GLY A 113 1.90 10.25 -0.16
CA GLY A 113 2.76 10.52 -1.30
C GLY A 113 2.97 12.01 -1.55
N ALA A 114 1.92 12.82 -1.45
CA ALA A 114 2.02 14.27 -1.55
C ALA A 114 2.93 14.85 -0.46
N ILE A 115 2.79 14.38 0.78
CA ILE A 115 3.62 14.79 1.91
C ILE A 115 5.08 14.39 1.65
N GLY A 116 5.35 13.11 1.36
CA GLY A 116 6.71 12.62 1.11
C GLY A 116 7.39 13.32 -0.06
N GLY A 117 6.64 13.57 -1.15
CA GLY A 117 7.14 14.30 -2.32
C GLY A 117 7.40 15.79 -2.02
N ALA A 118 6.61 16.42 -1.15
CA ALA A 118 6.83 17.79 -0.72
C ALA A 118 8.07 17.94 0.17
N LEU A 119 8.37 16.93 1.00
CA LEU A 119 9.57 16.89 1.84
C LEU A 119 10.86 16.69 1.04
N ARG A 120 10.75 16.18 -0.20
CA ARG A 120 11.88 15.99 -1.11
C ARG A 120 11.55 16.53 -2.51
N PRO A 121 11.52 17.87 -2.66
CA PRO A 121 11.16 18.51 -3.92
C PRO A 121 12.09 18.13 -5.08
#